data_AF-A0AAV2TIX3-F1
#
_entry.id   AF-A0AAV2TIX3-F1
#
_cell.length_a   1.000
_cell.length_b   1.000
_cell.length_c   1.000
_cell.angle_alpha   90.00
_cell.angle_beta   90.00
_cell.angle_gamma   90.00
#
_symmetry.space_group_name_H-M   'P 1'
#
loop_
_entity.id
_entity.type
_entity.pdbx_description
1 polymer ?
#
loop_
_entity_poly.entity_id
_entity_poly.type
_entity_poly.pdbx_seq_one_letter_code
_entity_poly.pdbx_strand_id
1 'polypeptide(L)'
;MYVDLKLPKKVPPIPNPISVNTLPLPGYLEQTLATNLRMAMSAVGQERPKFPFIRTKRSALIFMGLHLKGYNPRSSQYERQKYQRKLQDYLDACNLPKWLAISMPLLFRSETGRSPSLTPRLNQFLGFQQFIDTASVWMEFTDDTREKQAAEGVCLQLKNPFDL
;
A
#
# COMPACT_ATOMS: atom_id res chain seq x y z
N MET A 1 49.68 -9.11 -38.30
CA MET A 1 50.21 -9.93 -37.17
C MET A 1 49.73 -9.32 -35.86
N TYR A 2 48.68 -9.88 -35.28
CA TYR A 2 48.18 -9.61 -33.91
C TYR A 2 47.57 -10.91 -33.35
N VAL A 3 48.27 -12.03 -33.51
CA VAL A 3 47.74 -13.39 -33.22
C VAL A 3 48.14 -13.92 -31.83
N ASP A 4 49.23 -13.41 -31.24
CA ASP A 4 49.77 -13.90 -29.95
C ASP A 4 49.83 -12.83 -28.83
N LEU A 5 48.96 -11.83 -28.86
CA LEU A 5 48.91 -10.83 -27.78
C LEU A 5 48.18 -11.37 -26.55
N LYS A 6 48.96 -11.76 -25.53
CA LYS A 6 48.44 -12.03 -24.19
C LYS A 6 47.94 -10.73 -23.57
N LEU A 7 46.63 -10.63 -23.36
CA LEU A 7 46.04 -9.50 -22.64
C LEU A 7 46.65 -9.42 -21.23
N PRO A 8 47.01 -8.21 -20.75
CA PRO A 8 47.45 -8.05 -19.37
C PRO A 8 46.36 -8.57 -18.44
N LYS A 9 46.80 -9.30 -17.40
CA LYS A 9 45.92 -9.94 -16.42
C LYS A 9 45.06 -8.87 -15.76
N LYS A 10 43.80 -8.74 -16.17
CA LYS A 10 42.84 -7.80 -15.58
C LYS A 10 42.64 -8.19 -14.12
N VAL A 11 43.25 -7.43 -13.23
CA VAL A 11 42.94 -7.50 -11.81
C VAL A 11 41.54 -6.90 -11.65
N PRO A 12 40.60 -7.57 -10.96
CA PRO A 12 39.30 -6.97 -10.70
C PRO A 12 39.49 -5.61 -10.00
N PRO A 13 38.67 -4.60 -10.32
CA PRO A 13 38.72 -3.31 -9.64
C PRO A 13 38.63 -3.52 -8.13
N ILE A 14 39.46 -2.79 -7.38
CA ILE A 14 39.43 -2.82 -5.92
C ILE A 14 38.02 -2.39 -5.48
N PRO A 15 37.31 -3.20 -4.67
CA PRO A 15 35.96 -2.85 -4.25
C PRO A 15 36.02 -1.63 -3.32
N ASN A 16 35.57 -0.49 -3.83
CA ASN A 16 35.36 0.73 -3.04
C ASN A 16 33.85 0.86 -2.78
N PRO A 17 33.32 0.30 -1.68
CA PRO A 17 31.89 0.36 -1.40
C PRO A 17 31.47 1.81 -1.12
N ILE A 18 30.63 2.36 -1.99
CA ILE A 18 30.02 3.67 -1.82
C ILE A 18 28.77 3.50 -0.94
N SER A 19 28.60 4.37 0.06
CA SER A 19 27.41 4.36 0.91
C SER A 19 26.18 4.79 0.10
N VAL A 20 25.04 4.16 0.36
CA VAL A 20 23.77 4.49 -0.32
C VAL A 20 23.38 5.95 -0.04
N ASN A 21 23.71 6.47 1.15
CA ASN A 21 23.36 7.84 1.57
C ASN A 21 24.15 8.93 0.84
N THR A 22 25.27 8.58 0.20
CA THR A 22 26.11 9.55 -0.53
C THR A 22 25.77 9.59 -2.02
N LEU A 23 24.79 8.80 -2.47
CA LEU A 23 24.39 8.74 -3.88
C LEU A 23 23.51 9.94 -4.27
N PRO A 24 23.55 10.35 -5.55
CA PRO A 24 22.55 11.25 -6.12
C PRO A 24 21.13 10.68 -5.97
N LEU A 25 20.13 11.56 -5.91
CA LEU A 25 18.72 11.20 -5.66
C LEU A 25 18.21 10.01 -6.50
N PRO A 26 18.44 9.93 -7.84
CA PRO A 26 17.98 8.79 -8.62
C PRO A 26 18.57 7.45 -8.14
N GLY A 27 19.88 7.41 -7.88
CA GLY A 27 20.56 6.21 -7.40
C GLY A 27 20.13 5.82 -5.99
N TYR A 28 19.90 6.81 -5.12
CA TYR A 28 19.35 6.57 -3.79
C TYR A 28 17.95 5.93 -3.86
N LEU A 29 17.03 6.46 -4.67
CA LEU A 29 15.68 5.94 -4.81
C LEU A 29 15.67 4.53 -5.42
N GLU A 30 16.50 4.31 -6.43
CA GLU A 30 16.64 3.02 -7.09
C GLU A 30 17.09 1.94 -6.10
N GLN A 31 18.09 2.24 -5.27
CA GLN A 31 18.64 1.26 -4.34
C GLN A 31 17.80 1.06 -3.06
N THR A 32 17.01 2.06 -2.66
CA THR A 32 16.25 1.99 -1.39
C THR A 32 14.78 1.62 -1.55
N LEU A 33 14.11 2.12 -2.59
CA LEU A 33 12.65 2.05 -2.72
C LEU A 33 12.18 1.25 -3.93
N ALA A 34 12.94 1.21 -5.03
CA ALA A 34 12.45 0.67 -6.28
C ALA A 34 11.92 -0.77 -6.17
N THR A 35 12.66 -1.65 -5.50
CA THR A 35 12.23 -3.05 -5.30
C THR A 35 10.93 -3.14 -4.51
N ASN A 36 10.82 -2.41 -3.41
CA ASN A 36 9.64 -2.45 -2.54
C ASN A 36 8.41 -1.85 -3.23
N LEU A 37 8.58 -0.73 -3.94
CA LEU A 37 7.51 -0.10 -4.72
C LEU A 37 7.06 -1.00 -5.88
N ARG A 38 8.00 -1.62 -6.60
CA ARG A 38 7.69 -2.57 -7.68
C ARG A 38 6.82 -3.71 -7.16
N MET A 39 7.20 -4.31 -6.04
CA MET A 39 6.43 -5.41 -5.43
C MET A 39 5.04 -4.93 -4.99
N ALA A 40 4.94 -3.77 -4.33
CA ALA A 40 3.67 -3.22 -3.88
C ALA A 40 2.74 -2.87 -5.06
N MET A 41 3.25 -2.22 -6.12
CA MET A 41 2.49 -1.91 -7.33
C MET A 41 2.04 -3.18 -8.07
N SER A 42 2.91 -4.19 -8.15
CA SER A 42 2.55 -5.49 -8.72
C SER A 42 1.42 -6.14 -7.93
N ALA A 43 1.50 -6.14 -6.59
CA ALA A 43 0.46 -6.68 -5.72
C ALA A 43 -0.88 -5.92 -5.89
N VAL A 44 -0.86 -4.59 -5.97
CA VAL A 44 -2.05 -3.77 -6.28
C VAL A 44 -2.68 -4.19 -7.61
N GLY A 45 -1.86 -4.43 -8.64
CA GLY A 45 -2.33 -4.83 -9.97
C GLY A 45 -2.98 -6.22 -10.01
N GLN A 46 -2.48 -7.16 -9.18
CA GLN A 46 -3.05 -8.51 -9.04
C GLN A 46 -4.36 -8.50 -8.24
N GLU A 47 -4.36 -7.89 -7.05
CA GLU A 47 -5.52 -7.93 -6.14
C GLU A 47 -6.66 -6.98 -6.56
N ARG A 48 -6.32 -5.87 -7.23
CA ARG A 48 -7.25 -4.79 -7.63
C ARG A 48 -8.22 -4.40 -6.49
N PRO A 49 -7.68 -3.98 -5.33
CA PRO A 49 -8.49 -3.75 -4.15
C PRO A 49 -9.51 -2.63 -4.38
N LYS A 50 -10.76 -2.91 -4.03
CA LYS A 50 -11.85 -1.94 -4.05
C LYS A 50 -12.59 -1.99 -2.72
N PHE A 51 -12.21 -1.10 -1.83
CA PHE A 51 -12.85 -0.96 -0.54
C PHE A 51 -14.26 -0.35 -0.70
N PRO A 52 -15.27 -0.84 0.03
CA PRO A 52 -16.64 -0.30 0.01
C PRO A 52 -16.69 1.22 0.21
N PHE A 53 -17.52 1.92 -0.57
CA PHE A 53 -17.79 3.37 -0.42
C PHE A 53 -16.59 4.32 -0.61
N ILE A 54 -15.41 3.81 -0.96
CA ILE A 54 -14.19 4.58 -1.17
C ILE A 54 -13.80 4.58 -2.65
N ARG A 55 -13.19 5.67 -3.14
CA ARG A 55 -12.71 5.75 -4.53
C ARG A 55 -11.62 4.73 -4.80
N THR A 56 -11.57 4.21 -6.03
CA THR A 56 -10.66 3.12 -6.41
C THR A 56 -9.19 3.50 -6.24
N LYS A 57 -8.82 4.74 -6.61
CA LYS A 57 -7.47 5.27 -6.43
C LYS A 57 -7.05 5.26 -4.95
N ARG A 58 -7.92 5.73 -4.06
CA ARG A 58 -7.66 5.77 -2.62
C ARG A 58 -7.54 4.37 -2.03
N SER A 59 -8.41 3.46 -2.45
CA SER A 59 -8.36 2.06 -2.02
C SER A 59 -7.03 1.39 -2.42
N ALA A 60 -6.52 1.66 -3.62
CA ALA A 60 -5.21 1.19 -4.06
C ALA A 60 -4.06 1.80 -3.24
N LEU A 61 -4.13 3.09 -2.89
CA LEU A 61 -3.11 3.76 -2.06
C LEU A 61 -3.05 3.20 -0.64
N ILE A 62 -4.21 2.96 0.00
CA ILE A 62 -4.27 2.36 1.35
C ILE A 62 -3.63 0.96 1.33
N PHE A 63 -4.00 0.13 0.35
CA PHE A 63 -3.41 -1.19 0.17
C PHE A 63 -1.90 -1.11 -0.03
N MET A 64 -1.42 -0.21 -0.89
CA MET A 64 0.00 -0.03 -1.15
C MET A 64 0.76 0.37 0.12
N GLY A 65 0.23 1.32 0.91
CA GLY A 65 0.83 1.73 2.17
C GLY A 65 0.90 0.59 3.20
N LEU A 66 -0.18 -0.17 3.35
CA LEU A 66 -0.21 -1.37 4.20
C LEU A 66 0.81 -2.43 3.76
N HIS A 67 0.90 -2.68 2.46
CA HIS A 67 1.86 -3.61 1.89
C HIS A 67 3.31 -3.16 2.16
N LEU A 68 3.62 -1.87 1.93
CA LEU A 68 4.96 -1.33 2.21
C LEU A 68 5.34 -1.47 3.69
N LYS A 69 4.42 -1.22 4.63
CA LYS A 69 4.68 -1.39 6.06
C LYS A 69 4.79 -2.86 6.48
N GLY A 70 3.94 -3.74 5.94
CA GLY A 70 3.91 -5.17 6.28
C GLY A 70 5.10 -5.97 5.74
N TYR A 71 5.71 -5.52 4.64
CA TYR A 71 6.81 -6.22 3.97
C TYR A 71 8.16 -5.47 4.05
N ASN A 72 8.27 -4.41 4.85
CA ASN A 72 9.54 -3.70 5.03
C ASN A 72 10.53 -4.57 5.84
N PRO A 73 11.65 -5.04 5.25
CA PRO A 73 12.62 -5.88 5.96
C PRO A 73 13.32 -5.18 7.12
N ARG A 74 13.34 -3.84 7.12
CA ARG A 74 13.95 -3.03 8.18
C ARG A 74 13.04 -2.85 9.40
N SER A 75 11.75 -3.17 9.27
CA SER A 75 10.79 -3.08 10.38
C SER A 75 10.89 -4.29 11.31
N SER A 76 10.54 -4.08 12.59
CA SER A 76 10.52 -5.16 13.57
C SER A 76 9.56 -6.29 13.13
N GLN A 77 9.81 -7.52 13.57
CA GLN A 77 8.93 -8.66 13.23
C GLN A 77 7.50 -8.42 13.71
N TYR A 78 7.34 -7.86 14.91
CA TYR A 78 6.04 -7.51 15.47
C TYR A 78 5.27 -6.51 14.59
N GLU A 79 5.91 -5.42 14.17
CA GLU A 79 5.26 -4.44 13.29
C GLU A 79 4.87 -5.02 11.95
N ARG A 80 5.76 -5.81 11.33
CA ARG A 80 5.45 -6.50 10.06
C ARG A 80 4.20 -7.36 10.19
N GLN A 81 4.12 -8.20 11.22
CA GLN A 81 2.95 -9.05 11.47
C GLN A 81 1.68 -8.23 11.72
N LYS A 82 1.78 -7.13 12.48
CA LYS A 82 0.66 -6.21 12.72
C LYS A 82 0.10 -5.67 11.41
N TYR A 83 0.95 -5.15 10.51
CA TYR A 83 0.49 -4.58 9.25
C TYR A 83 0.07 -5.65 8.22
N GLN A 84 0.66 -6.85 8.26
CA GLN A 84 0.19 -7.99 7.47
C GLN A 84 -1.23 -8.41 7.87
N ARG A 85 -1.55 -8.42 9.17
CA ARG A 85 -2.91 -8.68 9.64
C ARG A 85 -3.88 -7.60 9.17
N LYS A 86 -3.52 -6.32 9.34
CA LYS A 86 -4.34 -5.20 8.83
C LYS A 86 -4.56 -5.28 7.31
N LEU A 87 -3.57 -5.75 6.55
CA LEU A 87 -3.68 -5.97 5.11
C LEU A 87 -4.67 -7.09 4.78
N GLN A 88 -4.67 -8.19 5.53
CA GLN A 88 -5.65 -9.27 5.36
C GLN A 88 -7.06 -8.81 5.71
N ASP A 89 -7.24 -8.12 6.83
CA ASP A 89 -8.55 -7.57 7.24
C ASP A 89 -9.10 -6.61 6.17
N TYR A 90 -8.21 -5.79 5.59
CA TYR A 90 -8.55 -4.89 4.50
C TYR A 90 -8.97 -5.64 3.22
N LEU A 91 -8.30 -6.73 2.87
CA LEU A 91 -8.65 -7.57 1.73
C LEU A 91 -9.98 -8.31 1.94
N ASP A 92 -10.26 -8.79 3.15
CA ASP A 92 -11.56 -9.38 3.49
C ASP A 92 -12.69 -8.35 3.29
N ALA A 93 -12.49 -7.11 3.77
CA ALA A 93 -13.43 -6.01 3.54
C ALA A 93 -13.60 -5.67 2.04
N CYS A 94 -12.53 -5.75 1.23
CA CYS A 94 -12.62 -5.56 -0.22
C CYS A 94 -13.37 -6.70 -0.95
N ASN A 95 -13.33 -7.92 -0.40
CA ASN A 95 -14.02 -9.09 -0.97
C ASN A 95 -15.45 -9.23 -0.47
N LEU A 96 -15.82 -8.56 0.63
CA LEU A 96 -17.14 -8.57 1.21
C LEU A 96 -18.27 -8.22 0.21
N PRO A 97 -18.17 -7.19 -0.66
CA PRO A 97 -19.21 -6.91 -1.66
C PRO A 97 -19.38 -8.02 -2.68
N LYS A 98 -18.26 -8.64 -3.13
CA LYS A 98 -18.29 -9.77 -4.07
C LYS A 98 -19.01 -10.96 -3.43
N TRP A 99 -18.70 -11.23 -2.16
CA TRP A 99 -19.34 -12.29 -1.40
C TRP A 99 -20.84 -12.04 -1.19
N LEU A 100 -21.23 -10.79 -0.86
CA LEU A 100 -22.63 -10.40 -0.70
C LEU A 100 -23.41 -10.53 -2.02
N ALA A 101 -22.81 -10.14 -3.14
CA ALA A 101 -23.46 -10.26 -4.45
C ALA A 101 -23.81 -11.72 -4.80
N ILE A 102 -22.99 -12.69 -4.37
CA ILE A 102 -23.24 -14.12 -4.57
C ILE A 102 -24.22 -14.68 -3.52
N SER A 103 -24.12 -14.20 -2.28
CA SER A 103 -24.81 -14.81 -1.13
C SER A 103 -26.21 -14.24 -0.87
N MET A 104 -26.52 -13.06 -1.41
CA MET A 104 -27.83 -12.43 -1.20
C MET A 104 -28.93 -13.10 -2.03
N PRO A 105 -30.07 -13.45 -1.42
CA PRO A 105 -31.23 -13.93 -2.18
C PRO A 105 -31.87 -12.77 -2.95
N LEU A 106 -32.32 -13.04 -4.18
CA LEU A 106 -33.08 -12.08 -5.00
C LEU A 106 -34.45 -11.77 -4.38
N LEU A 107 -35.05 -12.76 -3.73
CA LEU A 107 -36.31 -12.63 -3.02
C LEU A 107 -36.07 -12.36 -1.54
N PHE A 108 -36.90 -11.50 -0.97
CA PHE A 108 -36.86 -11.23 0.46
C PHE A 108 -37.06 -12.53 1.26
N ARG A 109 -36.18 -12.74 2.24
CA ARG A 109 -36.29 -13.80 3.25
C ARG A 109 -36.23 -13.16 4.63
N SER A 110 -37.09 -13.64 5.53
CA SER A 110 -37.07 -13.28 6.94
C SER A 110 -35.72 -13.66 7.56
N GLU A 111 -35.37 -13.00 8.68
CA GLU A 111 -34.09 -13.21 9.37
C GLU A 111 -33.89 -14.67 9.82
N THR A 112 -34.99 -15.36 10.16
CA THR A 112 -34.99 -16.77 10.57
C THR A 112 -34.73 -17.75 9.42
N GLY A 113 -35.00 -17.37 8.17
CA GLY A 113 -34.83 -18.23 6.98
C GLY A 113 -33.55 -17.98 6.19
N ARG A 114 -32.64 -17.16 6.74
CA ARG A 114 -31.40 -16.70 6.10
C ARG A 114 -30.19 -17.46 6.67
N SER A 115 -29.11 -17.54 5.88
CA SER A 115 -27.84 -18.03 6.41
C SER A 115 -27.39 -17.20 7.62
N PRO A 116 -27.02 -17.83 8.74
CA PRO A 116 -26.65 -17.13 9.98
C PRO A 116 -25.40 -16.24 9.81
N SER A 117 -24.55 -16.52 8.81
CA SER A 117 -23.36 -15.72 8.51
C SER A 117 -23.64 -14.48 7.63
N LEU A 118 -24.81 -14.39 7.00
CA LEU A 118 -25.13 -13.27 6.10
C LEU A 118 -25.38 -11.98 6.89
N THR A 119 -26.18 -12.04 7.94
CA THR A 119 -26.54 -10.87 8.76
C THR A 119 -25.33 -10.13 9.34
N PRO A 120 -24.37 -10.79 10.02
CA PRO A 120 -23.19 -10.09 10.55
C PRO A 120 -22.31 -9.49 9.44
N ARG A 121 -22.09 -10.22 8.34
CA ARG A 121 -21.33 -9.73 7.18
C ARG A 121 -22.01 -8.56 6.47
N LEU A 122 -23.33 -8.57 6.40
CA LEU A 122 -24.11 -7.46 5.86
C LEU A 122 -24.03 -6.22 6.76
N ASN A 123 -24.15 -6.39 8.08
CA ASN A 123 -24.00 -5.29 9.04
C ASN A 123 -22.60 -4.68 8.98
N GLN A 124 -21.56 -5.50 8.85
CA GLN A 124 -20.18 -5.04 8.64
C GLN A 124 -20.07 -4.18 7.37
N PHE A 125 -20.66 -4.62 6.25
CA PHE A 125 -20.66 -3.86 5.01
C PHE A 125 -21.36 -2.51 5.16
N LEU A 126 -22.56 -2.50 5.74
CA LEU A 126 -23.32 -1.26 5.99
C LEU A 126 -22.56 -0.32 6.93
N GLY A 127 -21.84 -0.86 7.92
CA GLY A 127 -20.97 -0.10 8.80
C GLY A 127 -19.85 0.67 8.08
N PHE A 128 -19.44 0.26 6.87
CA PHE A 128 -18.45 0.98 6.09
C PHE A 128 -18.99 2.26 5.43
N GLN A 129 -20.31 2.49 5.41
CA GLN A 129 -20.90 3.72 4.85
C GLN A 129 -20.44 4.99 5.58
N GLN A 130 -19.97 4.87 6.83
CA GLN A 130 -19.39 6.01 7.55
C GLN A 130 -18.09 6.54 6.90
N PHE A 131 -17.45 5.75 6.03
CA PHE A 131 -16.16 6.07 5.40
C PHE A 131 -16.28 6.57 3.95
N ILE A 132 -17.44 7.13 3.57
CA ILE A 132 -17.66 7.67 2.22
C ILE A 132 -16.62 8.73 1.88
N ASP A 133 -15.90 8.51 0.78
CA ASP A 133 -14.81 9.38 0.33
C ASP A 133 -15.37 10.60 -0.43
N THR A 134 -15.60 11.71 0.28
CA THR A 134 -15.92 13.01 -0.33
C THR A 134 -14.65 13.60 -0.94
N ALA A 135 -14.67 13.85 -2.25
CA ALA A 135 -13.48 14.04 -3.07
C ALA A 135 -12.61 15.28 -2.77
N SER A 136 -13.12 16.24 -1.98
CA SER A 136 -12.53 17.58 -1.87
C SER A 136 -11.42 17.70 -0.82
N VAL A 137 -11.36 16.86 0.21
CA VAL A 137 -10.56 17.21 1.40
C VAL A 137 -9.05 16.91 1.27
N TRP A 138 -8.62 16.04 0.35
CA TRP A 138 -7.23 15.52 0.33
C TRP A 138 -6.40 15.88 -0.90
N MET A 139 -7.01 16.48 -1.92
CA MET A 139 -6.32 16.95 -3.14
C MET A 139 -6.36 18.48 -3.29
N GLU A 140 -6.78 19.22 -2.26
CA GLU A 140 -6.45 20.63 -2.16
C GLU A 140 -4.95 20.72 -1.88
N PHE A 141 -4.17 20.98 -2.94
CA PHE A 141 -2.81 21.47 -2.78
C PHE A 141 -2.93 22.79 -2.01
N THR A 142 -2.58 22.79 -0.73
CA THR A 142 -2.35 24.06 -0.02
C THR A 142 -1.16 24.70 -0.71
N ASP A 143 -1.40 25.79 -1.44
CA ASP A 143 -0.36 26.64 -2.01
C ASP A 143 0.41 27.30 -0.87
N ASP A 144 1.39 26.57 -0.34
CA ASP A 144 2.16 26.94 0.84
C ASP A 144 3.29 27.89 0.42
N THR A 145 2.91 29.05 -0.11
CA THR A 145 3.80 30.21 -0.33
C THR A 145 4.13 30.93 0.97
N ARG A 146 4.43 30.18 2.03
CA ARG A 146 4.93 30.73 3.29
C ARG A 146 6.31 30.18 3.54
N GLU A 147 7.27 31.10 3.55
CA GLU A 147 8.67 30.89 3.93
C GLU A 147 8.76 29.93 5.12
N LYS A 148 9.13 28.66 4.87
CA LYS A 148 9.35 27.67 5.92
C LYS A 148 10.84 27.59 6.21
N GLN A 149 11.18 27.94 7.45
CA GLN A 149 12.46 27.60 8.05
C GLN A 149 12.70 26.09 7.97
N ALA A 150 13.94 25.74 7.59
CA ALA A 150 14.38 24.39 7.33
C ALA A 150 14.49 23.57 8.63
N ALA A 151 13.45 22.81 8.99
CA ALA A 151 13.59 21.63 9.85
C ALA A 151 12.31 20.78 10.01
N GLU A 152 11.11 21.28 9.70
CA GLU A 152 9.89 20.52 9.98
C GLU A 152 9.31 19.92 8.69
N GLY A 153 9.53 18.62 8.53
CA GLY A 153 8.93 17.84 7.47
C GLY A 153 7.41 18.02 7.46
N VAL A 154 6.82 18.10 6.26
CA VAL A 154 5.38 18.25 6.05
C VAL A 154 4.65 17.09 6.75
N CYS A 155 4.07 17.36 7.92
CA CYS A 155 3.20 16.42 8.60
C CYS A 155 1.83 16.44 7.89
N LEU A 156 1.62 15.52 6.96
CA LEU A 156 0.30 15.27 6.40
C LEU A 156 -0.59 14.70 7.53
N GLN A 157 -1.38 15.57 8.16
CA GLN A 157 -2.41 15.18 9.13
C GLN A 157 -3.56 14.47 8.40
N LEU A 158 -3.32 13.21 8.02
CA LEU A 158 -4.40 12.32 7.63
C LEU A 158 -5.18 11.91 8.88
N LYS A 159 -6.29 12.61 9.18
CA LYS A 159 -7.38 12.05 9.99
C LYS A 159 -7.73 10.69 9.40
N ASN A 160 -7.26 9.66 10.06
CA ASN A 160 -7.27 8.29 9.59
C ASN A 160 -8.53 7.61 10.15
N PRO A 161 -9.58 7.42 9.34
CA PRO A 161 -10.78 6.72 9.81
C PRO A 161 -10.55 5.24 10.19
N PHE A 162 -9.37 4.68 9.91
CA PHE A 162 -9.08 3.25 10.04
C PHE A 162 -8.17 2.88 11.22
N ASP A 163 -7.75 3.83 12.06
CA ASP A 163 -6.74 3.57 13.13
C ASP A 163 -5.58 2.68 12.64
N LEU A 164 -5.07 2.97 11.43
CA LEU A 164 -3.88 2.32 10.82
C LEU A 164 -2.60 2.69 11.55
#